data_AF-A0AAD7TR84-F1
#
_entry.id   AF-A0AAD7TR84-F1
#
_cell.length_a   1.000
_cell.length_b   1.000
_cell.length_c   1.000
_cell.angle_alpha   90.00
_cell.angle_beta   90.00
_cell.angle_gamma   90.00
#
_symmetry.space_group_name_H-M   'P 1'
#
loop_
_entity.id
_entity.type
_entity.pdbx_description
1 polymer ?
#
loop_
_entity_poly.entity_id
_entity_poly.type
_entity_poly.pdbx_seq_one_letter_code
_entity_poly.pdbx_strand_id
1 'polypeptide(L)'
;MTTSRSRRTNRNSSPTSVNTHVQIFVKRDTYDTLQALFLREGAVGRVEVDWKSLRRAMLSLGFAMTTRSGRVREFVPPDGLASSMTVEVSKPSKGIVQGKALRRLSQRMTRLYGWGPASFKLQE
;
A
#
# COMPACT_ATOMS: atom_id res chain seq x y z
N MET A 1 -30.54 38.33 31.18
CA MET A 1 -29.09 38.36 31.44
C MET A 1 -28.51 37.05 30.91
N THR A 2 -28.25 36.91 29.59
CA THR A 2 -26.94 37.15 28.92
C THR A 2 -25.80 36.43 29.66
N THR A 3 -25.11 35.41 29.14
CA THR A 3 -24.32 35.42 27.89
C THR A 3 -23.93 34.01 27.42
N SER A 4 -23.81 33.89 26.09
CA SER A 4 -23.07 32.93 25.26
C SER A 4 -21.85 32.24 25.89
N ARG A 5 -21.48 31.03 25.40
CA ARG A 5 -20.58 30.88 24.24
C ARG A 5 -20.38 29.40 23.83
N SER A 6 -20.64 29.18 22.55
CA SER A 6 -20.08 28.14 21.68
C SER A 6 -18.59 27.87 21.94
N ARG A 7 -18.19 26.58 21.92
CA ARG A 7 -16.96 26.16 21.23
C ARG A 7 -16.98 24.68 20.87
N ARG A 8 -17.48 24.44 19.66
CA ARG A 8 -17.09 23.37 18.75
C ARG A 8 -15.58 23.49 18.51
N THR A 9 -14.81 22.45 18.81
CA THR A 9 -13.44 22.26 18.28
C THR A 9 -13.34 20.78 17.89
N ASN A 10 -13.87 20.38 16.74
CA ASN A 10 -13.12 20.31 15.48
C ASN A 10 -11.60 20.30 15.69
N ARG A 11 -11.03 19.10 15.89
CA ARG A 11 -9.62 18.83 15.59
C ARG A 11 -9.56 18.01 14.30
N ASN A 12 -9.87 18.68 13.19
CA ASN A 12 -9.23 18.37 11.92
C ASN A 12 -7.74 18.73 12.08
N SER A 13 -6.98 17.82 12.67
CA SER A 13 -5.53 17.80 12.51
C SER A 13 -5.24 16.96 11.28
N SER A 14 -5.40 17.56 10.10
CA SER A 14 -4.68 17.08 8.93
C SER A 14 -3.19 17.30 9.24
N PRO A 15 -2.35 16.25 9.32
CA PRO A 15 -0.92 16.50 9.23
C PRO A 15 -0.64 16.90 7.79
N THR A 16 -0.45 18.20 7.58
CA THR A 16 0.28 18.72 6.42
C THR A 16 1.70 18.16 6.50
N SER A 17 1.91 16.97 5.94
CA SER A 17 3.23 16.47 5.63
C SER A 17 3.47 16.79 4.17
N VAL A 18 4.13 17.91 3.90
CA VAL A 18 4.89 18.12 2.67
C VAL A 18 5.93 17.00 2.62
N ASN A 19 5.52 15.85 2.08
CA ASN A 19 6.40 14.75 1.77
C ASN A 19 6.79 14.96 0.32
N THR A 20 8.07 15.20 0.06
CA THR A 20 8.66 15.21 -1.29
C THR A 20 8.44 13.81 -1.86
N HIS A 21 7.26 13.56 -2.42
CA HIS A 21 6.87 12.25 -2.92
C HIS A 21 7.75 11.97 -4.13
N VAL A 22 8.80 11.18 -3.93
CA VAL A 22 9.49 10.51 -5.03
C VAL A 22 8.42 9.81 -5.83
N GLN A 23 8.21 10.30 -7.04
CA GLN A 23 7.14 9.84 -7.88
C GLN A 23 7.62 8.58 -8.60
N ILE A 24 7.02 7.44 -8.27
CA ILE A 24 7.42 6.15 -8.79
C ILE A 24 6.64 5.90 -10.08
N PHE A 25 7.32 5.97 -11.22
CA PHE A 25 6.73 5.63 -12.51
C PHE A 25 6.67 4.12 -12.67
N VAL A 26 5.49 3.61 -13.01
CA VAL A 26 5.20 2.19 -13.13
C VAL A 26 4.38 1.89 -14.38
N LYS A 27 4.58 0.70 -14.95
CA LYS A 27 3.75 0.19 -16.06
C LYS A 27 2.28 0.07 -15.63
N ARG A 28 1.36 0.12 -16.60
CA ARG A 28 -0.09 0.08 -16.36
C ARG A 28 -0.56 -1.08 -15.47
N ASP A 29 -0.14 -2.32 -15.77
CA ASP A 29 -0.50 -3.49 -14.95
C ASP A 29 -0.09 -3.35 -13.48
N THR A 30 1.10 -2.78 -13.24
CA THR A 30 1.65 -2.53 -11.90
C THR A 30 0.87 -1.41 -11.21
N TYR A 31 0.58 -0.33 -11.94
CA TYR A 31 -0.22 0.79 -11.45
C TYR A 31 -1.60 0.33 -10.98
N ASP A 32 -2.33 -0.40 -11.82
CA ASP A 32 -3.70 -0.86 -11.51
C ASP A 32 -3.71 -1.77 -10.27
N THR A 33 -2.71 -2.65 -10.17
CA THR A 33 -2.54 -3.53 -9.02
C THR A 33 -2.27 -2.75 -7.72
N LEU A 34 -1.42 -1.72 -7.77
CA LEU A 34 -1.09 -0.89 -6.62
C LEU A 34 -2.24 0.04 -6.24
N GLN A 35 -2.95 0.60 -7.22
CA GLN A 35 -4.18 1.35 -6.97
C GLN A 35 -5.22 0.46 -6.27
N ALA A 36 -5.45 -0.75 -6.76
CA ALA A 36 -6.33 -1.71 -6.09
C ALA A 36 -5.88 -2.03 -4.65
N LEU A 37 -4.56 -2.11 -4.41
CA LEU A 37 -4.00 -2.33 -3.07
C LEU A 37 -4.28 -1.15 -2.12
N PHE A 38 -4.07 0.09 -2.57
CA PHE A 38 -4.10 1.29 -1.71
C PHE A 38 -5.44 2.04 -1.66
N LEU A 39 -6.30 1.96 -2.68
CA LEU A 39 -7.63 2.61 -2.70
C LEU A 39 -8.60 2.08 -1.63
N ARG A 40 -8.19 1.04 -0.88
CA ARG A 40 -8.95 0.41 0.20
C ARG A 40 -8.77 1.05 1.58
N GLU A 41 -8.06 2.17 1.70
CA GLU A 41 -8.13 3.05 2.89
C GLU A 41 -9.54 3.68 2.99
N GLY A 42 -10.60 2.87 3.17
CA GLY A 42 -11.97 3.36 3.42
C GLY A 42 -13.14 2.50 2.91
N ALA A 43 -12.97 1.70 1.84
CA ALA A 43 -14.10 1.03 1.20
C ALA A 43 -14.37 -0.41 1.71
N VAL A 44 -15.59 -0.66 2.18
CA VAL A 44 -16.11 -1.99 2.55
C VAL A 44 -16.59 -2.71 1.29
N GLY A 45 -15.72 -3.50 0.63
CA GLY A 45 -16.14 -4.41 -0.45
C GLY A 45 -15.04 -4.93 -1.38
N ARG A 46 -15.17 -6.21 -1.76
CA ARG A 46 -14.72 -6.97 -2.96
C ARG A 46 -13.49 -6.54 -3.80
N VAL A 47 -12.51 -5.79 -3.30
CA VAL A 47 -11.26 -5.64 -4.06
C VAL A 47 -10.46 -6.94 -3.96
N GLU A 48 -10.31 -7.55 -5.12
CA GLU A 48 -9.60 -8.80 -5.34
C GLU A 48 -8.39 -8.51 -6.20
N VAL A 49 -7.21 -8.93 -5.75
CA VAL A 49 -5.99 -8.81 -6.53
C VAL A 49 -5.49 -10.22 -6.81
N ASP A 50 -5.32 -10.55 -8.09
CA ASP A 50 -4.67 -11.79 -8.47
C ASP A 50 -3.24 -11.85 -7.91
N TRP A 51 -2.88 -12.97 -7.32
CA TRP A 51 -1.59 -13.18 -6.68
C TRP A 51 -0.43 -13.02 -7.66
N LYS A 52 -0.58 -13.44 -8.92
CA LYS A 52 0.44 -13.27 -9.94
C LYS A 52 0.57 -11.79 -10.30
N SER A 53 -0.53 -11.05 -10.42
CA SER A 53 -0.48 -9.59 -10.64
C SER A 53 0.22 -8.87 -9.50
N LEU A 54 -0.10 -9.20 -8.24
CA LEU A 54 0.60 -8.64 -7.08
C LEU A 54 2.09 -8.95 -7.11
N ARG A 55 2.46 -10.22 -7.35
CA ARG A 55 3.86 -10.61 -7.47
C ARG A 55 4.56 -9.83 -8.58
N ARG A 56 3.98 -9.76 -9.77
CA ARG A 56 4.55 -9.03 -10.92
C ARG A 56 4.73 -7.55 -10.61
N ALA A 57 3.75 -6.94 -9.93
CA ALA A 57 3.83 -5.55 -9.50
C ALA A 57 5.02 -5.33 -8.54
N MET A 58 5.15 -6.16 -7.50
CA MET A 58 6.27 -6.06 -6.55
C MET A 58 7.64 -6.27 -7.23
N LEU A 59 7.76 -7.27 -8.11
CA LEU A 59 8.99 -7.50 -8.86
C LEU A 59 9.30 -6.33 -9.82
N SER A 60 8.28 -5.73 -10.43
CA SER A 60 8.44 -4.55 -11.29
C SER A 60 8.89 -3.31 -10.54
N LEU A 61 8.63 -3.25 -9.22
CA LEU A 61 9.15 -2.21 -8.33
C LEU A 61 10.59 -2.51 -7.84
N GLY A 62 11.21 -3.58 -8.32
CA GLY A 62 12.56 -3.99 -7.94
C GLY A 62 12.65 -4.84 -6.68
N PHE A 63 11.53 -5.23 -6.07
CA PHE A 63 11.59 -6.17 -4.93
C PHE A 63 12.05 -7.53 -5.41
N ALA A 64 12.89 -8.19 -4.63
CA ALA A 64 13.11 -9.62 -4.77
C ALA A 64 12.00 -10.38 -4.03
N MET A 65 11.71 -11.62 -4.44
CA MET A 65 10.73 -12.47 -3.75
C MET A 65 11.40 -13.78 -3.32
N THR A 66 11.43 -14.03 -2.02
CA THR A 66 11.93 -15.26 -1.41
C THR A 66 10.79 -16.06 -0.80
N THR A 67 11.04 -17.34 -0.51
CA THR A 67 10.07 -18.19 0.18
C THR A 67 10.54 -18.40 1.62
N ARG A 68 9.84 -17.80 2.59
CA ARG A 68 10.11 -18.03 4.02
C ARG A 68 9.58 -19.38 4.48
N SER A 69 8.42 -19.78 3.99
CA SER A 69 7.82 -21.10 4.22
C SER A 69 6.89 -21.46 3.06
N GLY A 70 6.47 -22.73 2.94
CA GLY A 70 5.71 -23.21 1.77
C GLY A 70 4.56 -22.30 1.33
N ARG A 71 3.87 -21.64 2.27
CA ARG A 71 2.77 -20.71 2.02
C ARG A 71 3.09 -19.22 2.22
N VAL A 72 4.24 -18.86 2.78
CA VAL A 72 4.59 -17.44 3.02
C VAL A 72 5.65 -17.01 2.01
N ARG A 73 5.36 -15.92 1.31
CA ARG A 73 6.32 -15.25 0.43
C ARG A 73 6.76 -13.96 1.07
N GLU A 74 8.05 -13.70 0.97
CA GLU A 74 8.68 -12.51 1.51
C GLU A 74 9.17 -11.67 0.34
N PHE A 75 8.78 -10.40 0.34
CA PHE A 75 9.25 -9.40 -0.61
C PHE A 75 10.35 -8.58 0.05
N VAL A 76 11.55 -8.69 -0.50
CA VAL A 76 12.74 -7.99 -0.03
C VAL A 76 12.86 -6.69 -0.83
N PRO A 77 12.88 -5.52 -0.17
CA PRO A 77 12.99 -4.23 -0.86
C PRO A 77 14.34 -4.10 -1.57
N PRO A 78 14.41 -3.38 -2.70
CA PRO A 78 15.70 -3.04 -3.30
C PRO A 78 16.47 -2.06 -2.42
N ASP A 79 17.79 -2.02 -2.61
CA ASP A 79 18.66 -1.08 -1.89
C ASP A 79 18.26 0.37 -2.16
N GLY A 80 18.36 1.22 -1.14
CA GLY A 80 18.00 2.64 -1.24
C GLY A 80 16.52 2.97 -1.01
N LEU A 81 15.67 1.98 -0.71
CA LEU A 81 14.33 2.26 -0.19
C LEU A 81 14.40 2.81 1.25
N ALA A 82 13.39 3.61 1.64
CA ALA A 82 13.33 4.24 2.96
C ALA A 82 13.40 3.25 4.15
N SER A 83 13.11 1.98 3.91
CA SER A 83 13.26 0.89 4.88
C SER A 83 13.79 -0.36 4.18
N SER A 84 14.72 -1.06 4.81
CA SER A 84 15.20 -2.38 4.40
C SER A 84 14.31 -3.52 4.89
N MET A 85 13.22 -3.21 5.61
CA MET A 85 12.33 -4.22 6.16
C MET A 85 11.55 -4.93 5.05
N THR A 86 11.49 -6.26 5.16
CA THR A 86 10.76 -7.11 4.23
C THR A 86 9.26 -7.10 4.51
N VAL A 87 8.49 -7.42 3.47
CA VAL A 87 7.03 -7.53 3.55
C VAL A 87 6.60 -8.95 3.22
N GLU A 88 5.87 -9.54 4.16
CA GLU A 88 5.39 -10.91 4.03
C GLU A 88 3.95 -10.95 3.58
N VAL A 89 3.68 -11.83 2.61
CA VAL A 89 2.33 -12.11 2.15
C VAL A 89 2.13 -13.62 2.08
N SER A 90 1.07 -14.09 2.74
CA SER A 90 0.65 -15.48 2.60
C SER A 90 0.11 -15.70 1.19
N LYS A 91 0.70 -16.65 0.46
CA LYS A 91 0.22 -17.10 -0.84
C LYS A 91 -1.21 -17.63 -0.69
N PRO A 92 -2.21 -17.04 -1.38
CA PRO A 92 -3.58 -17.51 -1.31
C PRO A 92 -3.72 -18.87 -1.99
N SER A 93 -4.55 -19.75 -1.43
CA SER A 93 -4.83 -21.08 -1.99
C SER A 93 -5.54 -21.00 -3.35
N LYS A 94 -6.45 -20.04 -3.50
CA LYS A 94 -7.22 -19.80 -4.74
C LYS A 94 -6.55 -18.82 -5.70
N GLY A 95 -5.31 -18.38 -5.42
CA GLY A 95 -4.61 -17.41 -6.26
C GLY A 95 -5.11 -15.97 -6.14
N ILE A 96 -6.11 -15.67 -5.29
CA ILE A 96 -6.64 -14.32 -5.13
C ILE A 96 -6.35 -13.80 -3.72
N VAL A 97 -5.77 -12.61 -3.63
CA VAL A 97 -5.54 -11.89 -2.37
C VAL A 97 -6.71 -10.95 -2.15
N GLN A 98 -7.34 -11.02 -0.98
CA GLN A 98 -8.55 -10.25 -0.69
C GLN A 98 -8.59 -9.76 0.75
N GLY A 99 -9.48 -8.82 1.01
CA GLY A 99 -9.94 -8.52 2.37
C GLY A 99 -8.81 -8.16 3.32
N LYS A 100 -8.70 -8.87 4.44
CA LYS A 100 -7.73 -8.54 5.51
C LYS A 100 -6.27 -8.62 5.06
N ALA A 101 -5.92 -9.49 4.11
CA ALA A 101 -4.55 -9.65 3.63
C ALA A 101 -4.07 -8.40 2.87
N LEU A 102 -4.87 -7.91 1.92
CA LEU A 102 -4.58 -6.67 1.19
C LEU A 102 -4.48 -5.46 2.14
N ARG A 103 -5.36 -5.36 3.14
CA ARG A 103 -5.29 -4.26 4.13
C ARG A 103 -4.01 -4.28 4.93
N ARG A 104 -3.61 -5.46 5.42
CA ARG A 104 -2.37 -5.59 6.20
C ARG A 104 -1.17 -5.24 5.34
N LEU A 105 -1.18 -5.64 4.08
CA LEU A 105 -0.15 -5.32 3.10
C LEU A 105 -0.07 -3.81 2.84
N SER A 106 -1.19 -3.16 2.50
CA SER A 106 -1.22 -1.71 2.22
C SER A 106 -0.77 -0.90 3.43
N GLN A 107 -1.25 -1.22 4.62
CA GLN A 107 -0.85 -0.57 5.87
C GLN A 107 0.64 -0.76 6.16
N ARG A 108 1.17 -1.95 5.90
CA ARG A 108 2.60 -2.24 6.10
C ARG A 108 3.46 -1.47 5.11
N MET A 109 3.08 -1.40 3.84
CA MET A 109 3.81 -0.61 2.82
C MET A 109 3.72 0.89 3.10
N THR A 110 2.57 1.38 3.58
CA THR A 110 2.42 2.78 4.01
C THR A 110 3.36 3.09 5.17
N ARG A 111 3.43 2.20 6.17
CA ARG A 111 4.28 2.40 7.35
C ARG A 111 5.78 2.28 7.06
N LEU A 112 6.18 1.29 6.26
CA LEU A 112 7.59 1.02 5.99
C LEU A 112 8.18 1.96 4.95
N TYR A 113 7.40 2.35 3.94
CA TYR A 113 7.91 3.06 2.77
C TYR A 113 7.25 4.43 2.55
N GLY A 114 6.25 4.80 3.36
CA GLY A 114 5.49 6.04 3.15
C GLY A 114 4.63 6.02 1.89
N TRP A 115 4.33 4.83 1.35
CA TRP A 115 3.64 4.69 0.07
C TRP A 115 2.12 4.75 0.20
N GLY A 116 1.49 5.37 -0.79
CA GLY A 116 0.05 5.42 -0.96
C GLY A 116 -0.35 5.51 -2.44
N PRO A 117 -1.64 5.72 -2.76
CA PRO A 117 -2.11 5.81 -4.14
C PRO A 117 -1.37 6.88 -4.97
N ALA A 118 -1.02 8.01 -4.34
CA ALA A 118 -0.34 9.14 -4.97
C ALA A 118 1.17 8.92 -5.20
N SER A 119 1.76 7.88 -4.61
CA SER A 119 3.18 7.56 -4.79
C SER A 119 3.49 7.04 -6.19
N PHE A 120 2.49 6.53 -6.91
CA PHE A 120 2.67 5.88 -8.20
C PHE A 120 2.07 6.71 -9.34
N LYS A 121 2.78 6.79 -10.46
CA LYS A 121 2.28 7.33 -11.72
C LYS A 121 2.44 6.32 -12.83
N LEU A 122 1.56 6.37 -13.82
CA LEU A 122 1.74 5.61 -15.05
C LEU A 122 3.01 6.10 -15.74
N GLN A 123 3.87 5.16 -16.11
CA GLN A 123 4.95 5.37 -17.05
C GLN A 123 4.32 5.45 -18.45
N GLU A 124 4.59 6.54 -19.17
CA GLU A 124 4.23 6.70 -20.59
C GLU A 124 5.01 5.76 -21.50
#